data_AF-A0A1G6AY36-F1
#
_entry.id   AF-A0A1G6AY36-F1
#
_cell.length_a   1.000
_cell.length_b   1.000
_cell.length_c   1.000
_cell.angle_alpha   90.00
_cell.angle_beta   90.00
_cell.angle_gamma   90.00
#
_symmetry.space_group_name_H-M   'P 1'
#
loop_
_entity.id
_entity.type
_entity.pdbx_description
1 polymer ?
#
loop_
_entity_poly.entity_id
_entity_poly.type
_entity_poly.pdbx_seq_one_letter_code
_entity_poly.pdbx_strand_id
1 'polypeptide(L)'
;MNELLNTAPELMLKGSEKGLGGGTITSVVVTGIVVVFIGLILLILFVSIYGKVFDTINKNKAAKAKAEAEAKLKEAAKGEVKPMAPVIRSEQAPPPEVEDGIEEEIVAVIAAAIAAMGAAGGKKLALRSIKTAKGSRSAWASAGIAENTRPF
;
A
#
# COMPACT_ATOMS: atom_id res chain seq x y z
N MET A 1 -4.75 81.45 4.23
CA MET A 1 -5.40 80.31 4.92
C MET A 1 -5.97 79.26 3.96
N ASN A 2 -5.62 79.29 2.66
CA ASN A 2 -6.18 78.39 1.64
C ASN A 2 -5.21 77.30 1.14
N GLU A 3 -3.96 77.28 1.61
CA GLU A 3 -2.93 76.29 1.23
C GLU A 3 -2.99 74.98 2.06
N LEU A 4 -3.68 75.01 3.22
CA LEU A 4 -3.81 73.84 4.11
C LEU A 4 -4.97 72.90 3.75
N LEU A 5 -5.87 73.31 2.84
CA LEU A 5 -7.01 72.50 2.40
C LEU A 5 -6.73 71.72 1.12
N ASN A 6 -5.70 72.09 0.35
CA ASN A 6 -5.31 71.40 -0.89
C ASN A 6 -4.20 70.35 -0.70
N THR A 7 -3.55 70.30 0.46
CA THR A 7 -2.48 69.34 0.79
C THR A 7 -2.97 68.09 1.53
N ALA A 8 -4.19 68.12 2.07
CA ALA A 8 -4.85 66.98 2.70
C ALA A 8 -5.21 65.82 1.73
N PRO A 9 -5.74 66.06 0.51
CA PRO A 9 -6.07 64.96 -0.41
C PRO A 9 -4.83 64.25 -0.98
N GLU A 10 -3.67 64.91 -1.11
CA GLU A 10 -2.44 64.28 -1.59
C GLU A 10 -1.81 63.33 -0.55
N LEU A 11 -1.90 63.65 0.74
CA LEU A 11 -1.33 62.82 1.81
C LEU A 11 -2.16 61.55 2.09
N MET A 12 -3.47 61.58 1.79
CA MET A 12 -4.35 60.41 1.87
C MET A 12 -4.23 59.48 0.65
N LEU A 13 -3.84 60.01 -0.52
CA LEU A 13 -3.61 59.21 -1.73
C LEU A 13 -2.24 58.50 -1.72
N LYS A 14 -1.33 58.94 -0.84
CA LYS A 14 0.01 58.34 -0.63
C LYS A 14 0.03 57.22 0.44
N GLY A 15 -1.14 56.80 0.93
CA GLY A 15 -1.31 55.96 2.12
C GLY A 15 -1.56 54.46 1.89
N SER A 16 -1.57 53.92 0.67
CA SER A 16 -1.78 52.47 0.49
C SER A 16 -1.22 51.82 -0.77
N GLU A 17 -0.17 52.39 -1.35
CA GLU A 17 0.69 51.62 -2.26
C GLU A 17 1.78 50.91 -1.46
N LYS A 18 1.39 50.13 -0.44
CA LYS A 18 2.28 49.07 0.05
C LYS A 18 2.34 48.07 -1.09
N GLY A 19 3.34 48.20 -1.96
CA GLY A 19 3.50 47.39 -3.13
C GLY A 19 3.24 45.92 -2.80
N LEU A 20 2.12 45.40 -3.31
CA LEU A 20 1.91 43.97 -3.55
C LEU A 20 2.81 43.53 -4.71
N GLY A 21 4.07 43.99 -4.69
CA GLY A 21 5.07 43.66 -5.69
C GLY A 21 5.28 42.16 -5.68
N GLY A 22 5.65 41.60 -6.83
CA GLY A 22 5.79 40.16 -7.03
C GLY A 22 6.57 39.44 -5.92
N GLY A 23 7.46 40.12 -5.19
CA GLY A 23 8.16 39.58 -4.02
C GLY A 23 7.25 39.13 -2.87
N THR A 24 6.21 39.89 -2.52
CA THR A 24 5.30 39.53 -1.40
C THR A 24 4.46 38.31 -1.78
N ILE A 25 3.94 38.28 -3.01
CA ILE A 25 3.17 37.15 -3.54
C ILE A 25 4.06 35.91 -3.62
N THR A 26 5.29 36.06 -4.14
CA THR A 26 6.28 34.98 -4.21
C THR A 26 6.62 34.43 -2.83
N SER A 27 6.81 35.30 -1.82
CA SER A 27 7.07 34.84 -0.45
C SER A 27 5.92 34.03 0.13
N VAL A 28 4.67 34.44 -0.08
CA VAL A 28 3.49 33.69 0.40
C VAL A 28 3.39 32.33 -0.28
N VAL A 29 3.61 32.27 -1.59
CA VAL A 29 3.59 31.02 -2.36
C VAL A 29 4.70 30.07 -1.91
N VAL A 30 5.93 30.56 -1.76
CA VAL A 30 7.05 29.76 -1.26
C VAL A 30 6.76 29.24 0.15
N THR A 31 6.24 30.09 1.04
CA THR A 31 5.89 29.69 2.41
C THR A 31 4.76 28.65 2.40
N GLY A 32 3.77 28.78 1.51
CA GLY A 32 2.71 27.79 1.32
C GLY A 32 3.23 26.42 0.90
N ILE A 33 4.15 26.37 -0.07
CA ILE A 33 4.79 25.11 -0.49
C ILE A 33 5.56 24.48 0.68
N VAL A 34 6.33 25.28 1.42
CA VAL A 34 7.09 24.78 2.58
C VAL A 34 6.16 24.23 3.66
N VAL A 35 5.07 24.94 3.99
CA VAL A 35 4.08 24.49 4.99
C VAL A 35 3.40 23.19 4.56
N VAL A 36 3.05 23.04 3.29
CA VAL A 36 2.47 21.79 2.76
C VAL A 36 3.45 20.63 2.88
N PHE A 37 4.72 20.83 2.51
CA PHE A 37 5.76 19.80 2.67
C PHE A 37 5.93 19.37 4.13
N ILE A 38 5.97 20.31 5.07
CA ILE A 38 6.04 20.02 6.50
C ILE A 38 4.80 19.21 6.94
N GLY A 39 3.60 19.60 6.50
CA GLY A 39 2.37 18.88 6.80
C GLY A 39 2.39 17.43 6.31
N LEU A 40 2.84 17.19 5.07
CA LEU A 40 3.00 15.83 4.54
C LEU A 40 4.03 15.02 5.32
N ILE A 41 5.20 15.61 5.61
CA ILE A 41 6.25 14.92 6.38
C ILE A 41 5.73 14.52 7.76
N LEU A 42 5.08 15.43 8.48
CA LEU A 42 4.50 15.13 9.79
C LEU A 42 3.47 14.02 9.69
N LEU A 43 2.54 14.09 8.73
CA LEU A 43 1.52 13.05 8.52
C LEU A 43 2.14 11.68 8.26
N ILE A 44 3.13 11.60 7.37
CA ILE A 44 3.88 10.38 7.05
C ILE A 44 4.62 9.87 8.29
N LEU A 45 5.20 10.76 9.09
CA LEU A 45 5.95 10.41 10.29
C LEU A 45 5.04 9.78 11.35
N PHE A 46 3.87 10.36 11.59
CA PHE A 46 2.85 9.77 12.49
C PHE A 46 2.40 8.40 11.98
N VAL A 47 2.02 8.27 10.71
CA VAL A 47 1.61 6.99 10.11
C VAL A 47 2.76 5.97 10.19
N SER A 48 4.00 6.39 9.94
CA SER A 48 5.16 5.49 10.03
C SER A 48 5.42 5.04 11.46
N ILE A 49 5.15 5.85 12.49
CA ILE A 49 5.30 5.42 13.89
C ILE A 49 4.23 4.37 14.22
N TYR A 50 2.97 4.60 13.85
CA TYR A 50 1.91 3.58 14.01
C TYR A 50 2.24 2.28 13.26
N GLY A 51 2.70 2.40 12.01
CA GLY A 51 3.14 1.25 11.21
C GLY A 51 4.33 0.52 11.82
N LYS A 52 5.35 1.24 12.32
CA LYS A 52 6.52 0.66 12.98
C LYS A 52 6.16 -0.05 14.28
N VAL A 53 5.21 0.47 15.06
CA VAL A 53 4.75 -0.19 16.30
C VAL A 53 4.06 -1.52 15.97
N PHE A 54 3.18 -1.56 14.98
CA PHE A 54 2.56 -2.80 14.50
C PHE A 54 3.60 -3.78 13.93
N ASP A 55 4.53 -3.29 13.12
CA ASP A 55 5.59 -4.09 12.52
C ASP A 55 6.53 -4.69 13.60
N THR A 56 6.83 -3.95 14.66
CA THR A 56 7.65 -4.45 15.78
C THR A 56 6.93 -5.54 16.58
N ILE A 57 5.62 -5.40 16.82
CA ILE A 57 4.82 -6.43 17.51
C ILE A 57 4.72 -7.69 16.65
N ASN A 58 4.53 -7.54 15.33
CA ASN A 58 4.47 -8.67 14.40
C ASN A 58 5.81 -9.37 14.23
N LYS A 59 6.94 -8.65 14.20
CA LYS A 59 8.29 -9.24 14.21
C LYS A 59 8.53 -10.10 15.45
N ASN A 60 8.03 -9.67 16.62
CA ASN A 60 8.17 -10.43 17.86
C ASN A 60 7.27 -11.69 17.87
N LYS A 61 6.07 -11.60 17.28
CA LYS A 61 5.20 -12.78 17.06
C LYS A 61 5.79 -13.74 16.03
N ALA A 62 6.38 -13.24 14.94
CA ALA A 62 7.03 -14.04 13.92
C ALA A 62 8.30 -14.74 14.46
N ALA A 63 9.06 -14.08 15.32
CA ALA A 63 10.20 -14.69 16.02
C ALA A 63 9.76 -15.79 16.99
N LYS A 64 8.66 -15.58 17.73
CA LYS A 64 8.09 -16.61 18.61
C LYS A 64 7.48 -17.78 17.84
N ALA A 65 6.80 -17.53 16.73
CA ALA A 65 6.26 -18.58 15.85
C ALA A 65 7.38 -19.43 15.22
N LYS A 66 8.52 -18.82 14.85
CA LYS A 66 9.70 -19.56 14.39
C LYS A 66 10.34 -20.41 15.49
N ALA A 67 10.44 -19.88 16.71
CA ALA A 67 10.96 -20.65 17.85
C ALA A 67 10.02 -21.79 18.29
N GLU A 68 8.71 -21.59 18.20
CA GLU A 68 7.71 -22.61 18.52
C GLU A 68 7.63 -23.69 17.43
N ALA A 69 7.81 -23.32 16.15
CA ALA A 69 7.96 -24.28 15.05
C ALA A 69 9.23 -25.15 15.22
N GLU A 70 10.34 -24.56 15.66
CA GLU A 70 11.59 -25.29 15.90
C GLU A 70 11.51 -26.18 17.15
N ALA A 71 10.75 -25.78 18.18
CA ALA A 71 10.45 -26.62 19.35
C ALA A 71 9.50 -27.79 19.00
N LYS A 72 8.47 -27.56 18.19
CA LYS A 72 7.54 -28.62 17.72
C LYS A 72 8.24 -29.62 16.78
N LEU A 73 9.22 -29.17 15.99
CA LEU A 73 10.09 -30.06 15.20
C LEU A 73 11.02 -30.92 16.08
N LYS A 74 11.46 -30.41 17.23
CA LYS A 74 12.27 -31.18 18.20
C LYS A 74 11.43 -32.14 19.04
N GLU A 75 10.17 -31.82 19.32
CA GLU A 75 9.25 -32.69 20.04
C GLU A 75 8.70 -33.82 19.14
N ALA A 76 8.48 -33.55 17.85
CA ALA A 76 8.13 -34.56 16.85
C ALA A 76 9.28 -35.51 16.47
N ALA A 77 10.53 -35.21 16.86
CA ALA A 77 11.68 -36.09 16.63
C ALA A 77 11.87 -37.16 17.72
N LYS A 78 11.09 -37.12 18.82
CA LYS A 78 11.19 -38.07 19.94
C LYS A 78 9.99 -39.02 20.08
N GLY A 79 8.94 -38.80 19.28
CA GLY A 79 7.73 -39.63 19.27
C GLY A 79 7.59 -40.39 17.97
N GLU A 80 7.56 -41.72 18.08
CA GLU A 80 7.04 -42.67 17.09
C GLU A 80 7.91 -43.03 15.87
N VAL A 81 8.82 -43.96 16.17
CA VAL A 81 9.12 -45.12 15.33
C VAL A 81 7.81 -45.77 14.83
N LYS A 82 7.54 -45.69 13.51
CA LYS A 82 6.90 -46.77 12.74
C LYS A 82 7.10 -46.56 11.23
N PRO A 83 7.66 -47.54 10.48
CA PRO A 83 8.00 -47.36 9.08
C PRO A 83 6.82 -47.75 8.18
N MET A 84 6.34 -46.85 7.32
CA MET A 84 5.56 -47.27 6.16
C MET A 84 5.64 -46.29 4.98
N ALA A 85 6.19 -46.84 3.88
CA ALA A 85 6.01 -46.49 2.46
C ALA A 85 6.55 -45.13 1.93
N PRO A 86 7.32 -45.15 0.82
CA PRO A 86 7.96 -43.96 0.26
C PRO A 86 6.97 -43.23 -0.64
N VAL A 87 6.22 -42.27 -0.11
CA VAL A 87 5.48 -41.33 -0.96
C VAL A 87 6.31 -40.07 -1.10
N ILE A 88 7.08 -40.07 -2.18
CA ILE A 88 7.49 -38.92 -2.98
C ILE A 88 7.71 -37.64 -2.15
N ARG A 89 8.97 -37.43 -1.80
CA ARG A 89 9.52 -36.09 -1.54
C ARG A 89 9.16 -35.19 -2.72
N SER A 90 8.07 -34.45 -2.61
CA SER A 90 7.92 -33.21 -3.34
C SER A 90 8.65 -32.15 -2.52
N GLU A 91 9.86 -31.85 -2.98
CA GLU A 91 10.37 -30.48 -3.10
C GLU A 91 9.22 -29.46 -3.35
N GLN A 92 9.46 -28.17 -3.08
CA GLN A 92 8.64 -27.00 -3.48
C GLN A 92 7.49 -26.62 -2.55
N ALA A 93 7.18 -25.36 -2.31
CA ALA A 93 7.66 -24.04 -2.75
C ALA A 93 7.14 -23.04 -1.69
N PRO A 94 7.62 -21.77 -1.62
CA PRO A 94 7.00 -20.77 -0.74
C PRO A 94 5.47 -20.74 -0.96
N PRO A 95 4.66 -20.71 0.10
CA PRO A 95 3.20 -20.70 -0.02
C PRO A 95 2.76 -19.52 -0.91
N PRO A 96 1.76 -19.72 -1.78
CA PRO A 96 1.26 -18.65 -2.64
C PRO A 96 0.83 -17.47 -1.76
N GLU A 97 1.32 -16.27 -2.10
CA GLU A 97 0.90 -15.04 -1.43
C GLU A 97 -0.61 -14.90 -1.58
N VAL A 98 -1.32 -14.99 -0.46
CA VAL A 98 -2.78 -14.87 -0.40
C VAL A 98 -3.11 -13.38 -0.37
N GLU A 99 -3.83 -12.90 -1.37
CA GLU A 99 -4.38 -11.53 -1.36
C GLU A 99 -5.40 -11.39 -0.22
N ASP A 100 -5.29 -10.31 0.56
CA ASP A 100 -6.19 -9.95 1.67
C ASP A 100 -7.65 -9.92 1.17
N GLY A 101 -8.39 -11.01 1.39
CA GLY A 101 -9.78 -11.17 0.97
C GLY A 101 -10.21 -12.59 0.62
N ILE A 102 -9.28 -13.55 0.46
CA ILE A 102 -9.58 -14.98 0.28
C ILE A 102 -9.00 -15.74 1.48
N GLU A 103 -9.86 -16.34 2.29
CA GLU A 103 -9.42 -17.09 3.47
C GLU A 103 -8.58 -18.31 3.08
N GLU A 104 -7.50 -18.56 3.82
CA GLU A 104 -6.58 -19.68 3.59
C GLU A 104 -7.30 -21.04 3.62
N GLU A 105 -8.37 -21.14 4.40
CA GLU A 105 -9.24 -22.32 4.47
C GLU A 105 -9.87 -22.64 3.11
N ILE A 106 -10.32 -21.63 2.38
CA ILE A 106 -10.94 -21.79 1.05
C ILE A 106 -9.89 -22.30 0.05
N VAL A 107 -8.67 -21.74 0.10
CA VAL A 107 -7.56 -22.18 -0.77
C VAL A 107 -7.18 -23.63 -0.47
N ALA A 108 -7.10 -24.01 0.81
CA ALA A 108 -6.80 -25.38 1.22
C ALA A 108 -7.88 -26.37 0.79
N VAL A 109 -9.16 -26.02 0.93
CA VAL A 109 -10.29 -26.84 0.47
C VAL A 109 -10.26 -27.00 -1.06
N ILE A 110 -9.97 -25.94 -1.82
CA ILE A 110 -9.84 -26.00 -3.29
C ILE A 110 -8.65 -26.89 -3.69
N ALA A 111 -7.49 -26.73 -3.04
CA ALA A 111 -6.31 -27.55 -3.31
C ALA A 111 -6.57 -29.03 -3.01
N ALA A 112 -7.23 -29.34 -1.90
CA ALA A 112 -7.62 -30.70 -1.53
C ALA A 112 -8.61 -31.31 -2.53
N ALA A 113 -9.62 -30.54 -2.96
CA ALA A 113 -10.58 -30.99 -3.97
C ALA A 113 -9.91 -31.28 -5.31
N ILE A 114 -8.98 -30.42 -5.77
CA ILE A 114 -8.22 -30.63 -7.01
C ILE A 114 -7.30 -31.85 -6.87
N ALA A 115 -6.64 -32.03 -5.72
CA ALA A 115 -5.81 -33.20 -5.46
C ALA A 115 -6.62 -34.50 -5.48
N ALA A 116 -7.82 -34.50 -4.88
CA ALA A 116 -8.74 -35.64 -4.91
C ALA A 116 -9.23 -35.96 -6.34
N MET A 117 -9.61 -34.93 -7.11
CA MET A 117 -10.00 -35.10 -8.52
C MET A 117 -8.83 -35.55 -9.41
N GLY A 118 -7.63 -35.01 -9.19
CA GLY A 118 -6.40 -35.41 -9.89
C GLY A 118 -5.98 -36.85 -9.57
N ALA A 119 -6.16 -37.29 -8.32
CA ALA A 119 -5.90 -38.66 -7.89
C ALA A 119 -6.87 -39.66 -8.52
N ALA A 120 -8.15 -39.32 -8.65
CA ALA A 120 -9.16 -40.16 -9.31
C ALA A 120 -8.92 -40.30 -10.82
N GLY A 121 -8.35 -39.26 -11.47
CA GLY A 121 -8.09 -39.24 -12.91
C GLY A 121 -6.74 -39.82 -13.34
N GLY A 122 -5.82 -40.13 -12.41
CA GLY A 122 -4.50 -40.68 -12.69
C GLY A 122 -3.59 -39.83 -13.60
N LYS A 123 -4.01 -38.61 -13.95
CA LYS A 123 -3.35 -37.72 -14.90
C LYS A 123 -2.99 -36.40 -14.22
N LYS A 124 -1.77 -35.92 -14.48
CA LYS A 124 -1.29 -34.63 -13.99
C LYS A 124 -2.10 -33.50 -14.64
N LEU A 125 -2.87 -32.77 -13.82
CA LEU A 125 -3.65 -31.63 -14.28
C LEU A 125 -2.69 -30.47 -14.61
N ALA A 126 -2.81 -29.92 -15.82
CA ALA A 126 -2.03 -28.78 -16.29
C ALA A 126 -2.96 -27.67 -16.75
N LEU A 127 -2.68 -26.43 -16.33
CA LEU A 127 -3.42 -25.25 -16.76
C LEU A 127 -3.00 -24.87 -18.19
N ARG A 128 -3.96 -24.72 -19.11
CA ARG A 128 -3.68 -24.30 -20.50
C ARG A 128 -3.49 -22.79 -20.64
N SER A 129 -4.33 -22.01 -19.97
CA SER A 129 -4.24 -20.55 -19.95
C SER A 129 -5.07 -19.98 -18.80
N ILE A 130 -4.55 -18.95 -18.15
CA ILE A 130 -5.31 -18.13 -17.20
C ILE A 130 -5.63 -16.83 -17.91
N LYS A 131 -6.92 -16.51 -18.04
CA LYS A 131 -7.36 -15.19 -18.52
C LYS A 131 -8.02 -14.48 -17.36
N THR A 132 -7.61 -13.25 -17.11
CA THR A 132 -8.34 -12.39 -16.17
C THR A 132 -9.73 -12.13 -16.75
N ALA A 133 -10.76 -12.21 -15.91
CA ALA A 133 -12.09 -11.79 -16.30
C ALA A 133 -11.99 -10.32 -16.72
N LYS A 134 -12.27 -10.03 -18.01
CA LYS A 134 -12.19 -8.73 -18.70
C LYS A 134 -11.66 -7.62 -17.77
N GLY A 135 -10.33 -7.54 -17.66
CA GLY A 135 -9.69 -6.64 -16.72
C GLY A 135 -10.29 -5.25 -16.86
N SER A 136 -11.00 -4.80 -15.83
CA SER A 136 -11.44 -3.42 -15.74
C SER A 136 -10.19 -2.57 -15.88
N ARG A 137 -10.17 -1.66 -16.86
CA ARG A 137 -9.05 -0.73 -17.01
C ARG A 137 -8.88 -0.01 -15.68
N SER A 138 -7.64 0.13 -15.21
CA SER A 138 -7.39 0.84 -13.95
C SER A 138 -8.07 2.21 -13.98
N ALA A 139 -8.48 2.72 -12.82
CA ALA A 139 -9.14 4.02 -12.73
C ALA A 139 -8.32 5.12 -13.42
N TRP A 140 -6.98 5.02 -13.36
CA TRP A 140 -6.05 5.91 -14.07
C TRP A 140 -6.09 5.75 -15.60
N ALA A 141 -6.11 4.51 -16.10
CA ALA A 141 -6.21 4.26 -17.54
C ALA A 141 -7.55 4.75 -18.11
N SER A 142 -8.64 4.66 -17.34
CA SER A 142 -9.95 5.16 -17.74
C SER A 142 -10.03 6.69 -17.69
N ALA A 143 -9.47 7.31 -16.65
CA ALA A 143 -9.43 8.78 -16.50
C ALA A 143 -8.61 9.45 -17.62
N GLY A 144 -7.46 8.89 -17.98
CA GLY A 144 -6.65 9.42 -19.09
C GLY A 144 -7.41 9.42 -20.41
N ILE A 145 -8.17 8.36 -20.71
CA ILE A 145 -8.99 8.30 -21.93
C ILE A 145 -10.12 9.33 -21.88
N ALA A 146 -10.78 9.49 -20.74
CA ALA A 146 -11.86 10.46 -20.58
C ALA A 146 -11.40 11.91 -20.81
N GLU A 147 -10.22 12.30 -20.28
CA GLU A 147 -9.70 13.66 -20.48
C GLU A 147 -9.13 13.88 -21.89
N ASN A 148 -8.47 12.88 -22.50
CA ASN A 148 -7.95 12.99 -23.86
C ASN A 148 -9.03 13.00 -24.95
N THR A 149 -10.26 12.59 -24.64
CA THR A 149 -11.37 12.52 -25.59
C THR A 149 -12.48 13.53 -25.30
N ARG A 150 -12.30 14.42 -24.31
CA ARG A 150 -13.22 15.52 -24.10
C ARG A 150 -13.11 16.52 -25.26
N PRO A 151 -14.24 16.94 -25.86
CA PRO A 151 -14.23 17.98 -26.87
C PRO A 151 -13.78 19.31 -26.25
N PHE A 152 -13.10 20.11 -27.06
CA PHE A 152 -12.67 21.47 -26.73
C PHE A 152 -13.82 22.48 -26.85
#